data_AF-A0A1V9G817-F1
#
_entry.id   AF-A0A1V9G817-F1
#
_cell.length_a   1.000
_cell.length_b   1.000
_cell.length_c   1.000
_cell.angle_alpha   90.00
_cell.angle_beta   90.00
_cell.angle_gamma   90.00
#
_symmetry.space_group_name_H-M   'P 1'
#
loop_
_entity.id
_entity.type
_entity.pdbx_description
1 polymer ?
#
loop_
_entity_poly.entity_id
_entity_poly.type
_entity_poly.pdbx_seq_one_letter_code
_entity_poly.pdbx_strand_id
1 'polypeptide(L)'
;MKEFTVLWKVFRVLCIVQLILVAFSGMQALGMLFSRSNPALYFINMLAYTAVFMFVYHGLSILNYNYPDTPLSDKQKRIFNVLYLINFLLVAFLFARVVNDWWMVRFVFDPEMRKGYTWYMMTGLLLISWFIFIIHLVTLAGMFRLRRFIHENTLNTWYDQFDQKP
;
A
#
# COMPACT_ATOMS: atom_id res chain seq x y z
N MET A 1 0.63 -25.56 5.87
CA MET A 1 -0.01 -25.02 4.64
C MET A 1 -1.31 -24.24 4.88
N LYS A 2 -2.25 -24.67 5.75
CA LYS A 2 -3.52 -23.94 5.99
C LYS A 2 -3.37 -22.55 6.63
N GLU A 3 -2.39 -22.33 7.51
CA GLU A 3 -2.15 -21.01 8.10
C GLU A 3 -1.61 -20.00 7.08
N PHE A 4 -0.70 -20.42 6.21
CA PHE A 4 -0.18 -19.59 5.13
C PHE A 4 -1.29 -19.11 4.19
N THR A 5 -2.27 -19.96 3.84
CA THR A 5 -3.38 -19.54 2.98
C THR A 5 -4.31 -18.52 3.64
N VAL A 6 -4.47 -18.52 4.96
CA VAL A 6 -5.24 -17.49 5.67
C VAL A 6 -4.50 -16.16 5.69
N LEU A 7 -3.19 -16.16 5.99
CA LEU A 7 -2.36 -14.95 5.98
C LEU A 7 -2.39 -14.25 4.62
N TRP A 8 -2.26 -15.01 3.52
CA TRP A 8 -2.31 -14.44 2.17
C TRP A 8 -3.69 -13.94 1.77
N LYS A 9 -4.77 -14.54 2.28
CA LYS A 9 -6.13 -14.01 2.11
C LYS A 9 -6.30 -12.66 2.81
N VAL A 10 -5.83 -12.55 4.06
CA VAL A 10 -5.87 -11.28 4.81
C VAL A 10 -5.02 -10.23 4.10
N PHE A 11 -3.82 -10.58 3.66
CA PHE A 11 -2.96 -9.68 2.88
C PHE A 11 -3.63 -9.20 1.60
N ARG A 12 -4.32 -10.10 0.86
CA ARG A 12 -5.09 -9.74 -0.34
C ARG A 12 -6.16 -8.70 -0.04
N VAL A 13 -6.93 -8.89 1.05
CA VAL A 13 -7.96 -7.94 1.48
C VAL A 13 -7.34 -6.60 1.85
N LEU A 14 -6.23 -6.59 2.59
CA LEU A 14 -5.53 -5.35 2.95
C LEU A 14 -5.03 -4.59 1.72
N CYS A 15 -4.48 -5.28 0.72
CA CYS A 15 -4.09 -4.66 -0.55
C CYS A 15 -5.30 -4.03 -1.28
N ILE A 16 -6.44 -4.72 -1.33
CA ILE A 16 -7.66 -4.19 -1.96
C ILE A 16 -8.16 -2.94 -1.22
N VAL A 17 -8.23 -3.00 0.12
CA VAL A 17 -8.61 -1.86 0.95
C VAL A 17 -7.68 -0.69 0.70
N GLN A 18 -6.36 -0.93 0.65
CA GLN A 18 -5.39 0.11 0.36
C GLN A 18 -5.59 0.73 -1.02
N LEU A 19 -5.81 -0.08 -2.06
CA LEU A 19 -6.08 0.42 -3.42
C LEU A 19 -7.27 1.37 -3.45
N ILE A 20 -8.37 1.03 -2.76
CA ILE A 20 -9.57 1.87 -2.67
C ILE A 20 -9.23 3.20 -1.99
N LEU A 21 -8.54 3.16 -0.84
CA LEU A 21 -8.22 4.36 -0.05
C LEU A 21 -7.28 5.31 -0.80
N VAL A 22 -6.26 4.79 -1.46
CA VAL A 22 -5.30 5.62 -2.19
C VAL A 22 -5.89 6.12 -3.50
N ALA A 23 -6.77 5.37 -4.16
CA ALA A 23 -7.52 5.85 -5.32
C ALA A 23 -8.45 7.00 -4.92
N PHE A 24 -9.19 6.85 -3.82
CA PHE A 24 -10.04 7.91 -3.27
C PHE A 24 -9.23 9.18 -2.92
N SER A 25 -8.09 9.02 -2.25
CA SER A 25 -7.21 10.15 -1.90
C SER A 25 -6.56 10.79 -3.13
N GLY A 26 -6.21 9.99 -4.15
CA GLY A 26 -5.71 10.47 -5.43
C GLY A 26 -6.75 11.29 -6.20
N MET A 27 -8.02 10.85 -6.22
CA MET A 27 -9.11 11.61 -6.84
C MET A 27 -9.39 12.93 -6.10
N GLN A 28 -9.32 12.94 -4.77
CA GLN A 28 -9.41 14.19 -4.01
C GLN A 28 -8.27 15.16 -4.35
N ALA A 29 -7.03 14.65 -4.42
CA ALA A 29 -5.88 15.47 -4.80
C ALA A 29 -6.06 16.05 -6.21
N LEU A 30 -6.58 15.26 -7.16
CA LEU A 30 -6.91 15.71 -8.51
C LEU A 30 -7.97 16.82 -8.51
N GLY A 31 -9.07 16.66 -7.76
CA GLY A 31 -10.10 17.70 -7.66
C GLY A 31 -9.58 19.00 -7.02
N MET A 32 -8.66 18.89 -6.07
CA MET A 32 -8.05 20.02 -5.38
C MET A 32 -7.04 20.78 -6.25
N LEU A 33 -6.48 20.13 -7.27
CA LEU A 33 -5.58 20.76 -8.25
C LEU A 33 -6.23 21.92 -8.99
N PHE A 34 -7.55 21.85 -9.22
CA PHE A 34 -8.31 22.86 -9.96
C PHE A 34 -9.01 23.89 -9.08
N SER A 35 -8.99 23.74 -7.75
CA SER A 35 -9.81 24.55 -6.83
C SER A 35 -9.03 25.29 -5.74
N ARG A 36 -7.73 25.02 -5.56
CA ARG A 36 -6.92 25.59 -4.46
C ARG A 36 -5.72 26.40 -4.97
N SER A 37 -5.23 27.29 -4.11
CA SER A 37 -4.14 28.24 -4.39
C SER A 37 -2.75 27.62 -4.58
N ASN A 38 -2.56 26.32 -4.31
CA ASN A 38 -1.26 25.64 -4.48
C ASN A 38 -1.38 24.36 -5.34
N PRO A 39 -1.54 24.49 -6.66
CA PRO A 39 -1.73 23.36 -7.57
C PRO A 39 -0.51 22.42 -7.62
N ALA A 40 0.70 22.95 -7.42
CA ALA A 40 1.93 22.15 -7.43
C ALA A 40 1.93 21.09 -6.31
N LEU A 41 1.53 21.46 -5.09
CA LEU A 41 1.42 20.51 -3.98
C LEU A 41 0.41 19.39 -4.29
N TYR A 42 -0.76 19.73 -4.85
CA TYR A 42 -1.78 18.76 -5.19
C TYR A 42 -1.37 17.84 -6.34
N PHE A 43 -0.59 18.35 -7.30
CA PHE A 43 0.02 17.54 -8.35
C PHE A 43 1.01 16.51 -7.77
N ILE A 44 1.89 16.93 -6.86
CA ILE A 44 2.80 16.01 -6.16
C ILE A 44 2.02 14.95 -5.37
N ASN A 45 0.97 15.35 -4.66
CA ASN A 45 0.11 14.41 -3.92
C ASN A 45 -0.53 13.38 -4.85
N MET A 46 -1.04 13.82 -6.02
CA MET A 46 -1.63 12.93 -7.02
C MET A 46 -0.60 11.91 -7.54
N LEU A 47 0.62 12.36 -7.86
CA LEU A 47 1.69 11.47 -8.31
C LEU A 47 2.08 10.46 -7.22
N ALA A 48 2.20 10.90 -5.98
CA ALA A 48 2.52 10.02 -4.85
C ALA A 48 1.45 8.96 -4.62
N TYR A 49 0.17 9.32 -4.58
CA TYR A 49 -0.92 8.35 -4.43
C TYR A 49 -1.01 7.38 -5.62
N THR A 50 -0.73 7.85 -6.83
CA THR A 50 -0.65 7.00 -8.03
C THR A 50 0.49 6.00 -7.92
N ALA A 51 1.65 6.41 -7.43
CA ALA A 51 2.79 5.52 -7.20
C ALA A 51 2.49 4.46 -6.12
N VAL A 52 1.81 4.84 -5.02
CA VAL A 52 1.33 3.87 -4.01
C VAL A 52 0.35 2.88 -4.65
N PHE A 53 -0.61 3.37 -5.44
CA PHE A 53 -1.58 2.52 -6.13
C PHE A 53 -0.88 1.49 -7.02
N MET A 54 0.06 1.93 -7.87
CA MET A 54 0.80 1.03 -8.77
C MET A 54 1.59 -0.03 -8.00
N PHE A 55 2.20 0.33 -6.87
CA PHE A 55 2.93 -0.63 -6.04
C PHE A 55 2.01 -1.70 -5.46
N VAL A 56 0.91 -1.30 -4.82
CA VAL A 56 -0.03 -2.23 -4.20
C VAL A 56 -0.68 -3.12 -5.26
N TYR A 57 -1.02 -2.56 -6.42
CA TYR A 57 -1.55 -3.30 -7.55
C TYR A 57 -0.57 -4.36 -8.05
N HIS A 58 0.72 -4.00 -8.17
CA HIS A 58 1.75 -4.95 -8.58
C HIS A 58 1.93 -6.08 -7.55
N GLY A 59 1.91 -5.75 -6.25
CA GLY A 59 1.96 -6.75 -5.18
C GLY A 59 0.78 -7.73 -5.23
N LEU A 60 -0.42 -7.21 -5.47
CA LEU A 60 -1.63 -8.02 -5.63
C LEU A 60 -1.57 -8.90 -6.90
N SER A 61 -1.05 -8.36 -8.00
CA SER A 61 -0.82 -9.11 -9.24
C SER A 61 0.13 -10.28 -9.01
N ILE A 62 1.28 -10.05 -8.38
CA ILE A 62 2.23 -11.12 -8.02
C ILE A 62 1.54 -12.17 -7.15
N LEU A 63 0.77 -11.76 -6.14
CA LEU A 63 0.06 -12.70 -5.27
C LEU A 63 -0.97 -13.53 -6.04
N ASN A 64 -1.59 -13.00 -7.09
CA ASN A 64 -2.62 -13.72 -7.83
C ASN A 64 -2.06 -14.66 -8.90
N TYR A 65 -0.96 -14.28 -9.55
CA TYR A 65 -0.40 -15.03 -10.68
C TYR A 65 0.79 -15.92 -10.31
N ASN A 66 1.51 -15.60 -9.22
CA ASN A 66 2.75 -16.28 -8.87
C ASN A 66 2.65 -17.15 -7.60
N TYR A 67 1.71 -16.86 -6.72
CA TYR A 67 1.52 -17.68 -5.52
C TYR A 67 0.72 -18.96 -5.84
N PRO A 68 1.08 -20.13 -5.28
CA PRO A 68 2.24 -20.34 -4.39
C PRO A 68 3.57 -20.62 -5.10
N ASP A 69 3.56 -21.23 -6.29
CA ASP A 69 4.74 -21.97 -6.78
C ASP A 69 5.28 -21.49 -8.14
N THR A 70 4.70 -20.45 -8.74
CA THR A 70 5.17 -19.97 -10.05
C THR A 70 6.28 -18.93 -9.87
N PRO A 71 7.49 -19.17 -10.41
CA PRO A 71 8.59 -18.23 -10.28
C PRO A 71 8.28 -16.88 -10.91
N LEU A 72 8.80 -15.82 -10.30
CA LEU A 72 8.74 -14.48 -10.87
C LEU A 72 9.59 -14.41 -12.15
N SER A 73 9.03 -13.83 -13.22
CA SER A 73 9.81 -13.47 -14.40
C SER A 73 10.82 -12.37 -14.09
N ASP A 74 11.91 -12.28 -14.86
CA ASP A 74 12.95 -11.28 -14.63
C ASP A 74 12.43 -9.84 -14.80
N LYS A 75 11.45 -9.64 -15.69
CA LYS A 75 10.75 -8.37 -15.84
C LYS A 75 9.98 -8.00 -14.55
N GLN A 76 9.24 -8.95 -13.97
CA GLN A 76 8.53 -8.73 -12.69
C GLN A 76 9.51 -8.43 -11.55
N LYS A 77 10.65 -9.16 -11.46
CA LYS A 77 11.68 -8.88 -10.44
C LYS A 77 12.26 -7.47 -10.57
N ARG A 78 12.56 -7.02 -11.79
CA ARG A 78 13.11 -5.68 -12.04
C ARG A 78 12.12 -4.59 -11.66
N ILE A 79 10.85 -4.72 -12.07
CA ILE A 79 9.78 -3.78 -11.72
C ILE A 79 9.58 -3.76 -10.20
N PHE A 80 9.54 -4.92 -9.55
CA PHE A 80 9.42 -5.02 -8.10
C PHE A 80 10.55 -4.28 -7.38
N ASN A 81 11.81 -4.45 -7.79
CA ASN A 81 12.94 -3.77 -7.17
C ASN A 81 12.86 -2.25 -7.30
N VAL A 82 12.48 -1.75 -8.48
CA VAL A 82 12.30 -0.31 -8.71
C VAL A 82 11.17 0.24 -7.85
N LEU A 83 10.02 -0.45 -7.83
CA LEU A 83 8.89 -0.05 -6.99
C LEU A 83 9.29 -0.10 -5.52
N TYR A 84 9.98 -1.14 -5.06
CA TYR A 84 10.44 -1.27 -3.67
C TYR A 84 11.34 -0.09 -3.25
N LEU A 85 12.23 0.38 -4.13
CA LEU A 85 13.03 1.58 -3.88
C LEU A 85 12.15 2.83 -3.77
N ILE A 86 11.22 3.01 -4.70
CA ILE A 86 10.25 4.12 -4.69
C ILE A 86 9.42 4.09 -3.40
N ASN A 87 9.11 2.92 -2.84
CA ASN A 87 8.34 2.82 -1.61
C ASN A 87 9.01 3.44 -0.39
N PHE A 88 10.35 3.44 -0.31
CA PHE A 88 11.00 4.14 0.78
C PHE A 88 10.63 5.64 0.77
N LEU A 89 10.58 6.23 -0.42
CA LEU A 89 10.13 7.61 -0.61
C LEU A 89 8.62 7.75 -0.33
N LEU A 90 7.80 6.77 -0.72
CA LEU A 90 6.35 6.79 -0.46
C LEU A 90 6.02 6.68 1.03
N VAL A 91 6.77 5.87 1.79
CA VAL A 91 6.64 5.79 3.25
C VAL A 91 6.96 7.15 3.88
N ALA A 92 8.06 7.79 3.47
CA ALA A 92 8.40 9.12 3.95
C ALA A 92 7.33 10.16 3.59
N PHE A 93 6.79 10.10 2.37
CA PHE A 93 5.69 10.96 1.93
C PHE A 93 4.42 10.75 2.76
N LEU A 94 3.98 9.51 2.94
CA LEU A 94 2.79 9.17 3.72
C LEU A 94 2.97 9.56 5.20
N PHE A 95 4.16 9.39 5.75
CA PHE A 95 4.48 9.86 7.10
C PHE A 95 4.41 11.39 7.18
N ALA A 96 5.01 12.11 6.23
CA ALA A 96 4.92 13.57 6.16
C ALA A 96 3.46 14.03 6.02
N ARG A 97 2.63 13.27 5.31
CA ARG A 97 1.19 13.52 5.22
C ARG A 97 0.49 13.37 6.57
N VAL A 98 0.77 12.29 7.30
CA VAL A 98 0.25 12.08 8.66
C VAL A 98 0.66 13.21 9.60
N VAL A 99 1.93 13.63 9.56
CA VAL A 99 2.42 14.78 10.34
C VAL A 99 1.73 16.08 9.92
N ASN A 100 1.54 16.30 8.62
CA ASN A 100 0.80 17.45 8.12
C ASN A 100 -0.66 17.46 8.56
N ASP A 101 -1.29 16.30 8.76
CA ASP A 101 -2.67 16.22 9.23
C ASP A 101 -2.77 16.26 10.77
N TRP A 102 -1.63 16.19 11.49
CA TRP A 102 -1.57 16.13 12.95
C TRP A 102 -2.17 17.35 13.66
N TRP A 103 -2.13 18.54 13.05
CA TRP A 103 -2.78 19.72 13.63
C TRP A 103 -4.29 19.55 13.81
N MET A 104 -4.93 18.62 13.05
CA MET A 104 -6.36 18.34 13.18
C MET A 104 -6.71 17.63 14.49
N VAL A 105 -5.74 16.96 15.13
CA VAL A 105 -5.92 16.20 16.38
C VAL A 105 -6.57 17.06 17.48
N ARG A 106 -6.18 18.33 17.59
CA ARG A 106 -6.76 19.24 18.58
C ARG A 106 -8.27 19.42 18.43
N PHE A 107 -8.78 19.43 17.20
CA PHE A 107 -10.20 19.58 16.91
C PHE A 107 -10.98 18.28 17.10
N VAL A 108 -10.31 17.14 16.92
CA VAL A 108 -10.91 15.82 17.18
C VAL A 108 -11.20 15.64 18.67
N PHE A 109 -10.29 16.11 19.53
CA PHE A 109 -10.44 15.98 20.99
C PHE A 109 -11.21 17.13 21.65
N ASP A 110 -11.50 18.20 20.93
CA ASP A 110 -12.30 19.33 21.40
C ASP A 110 -13.78 18.91 21.64
N PRO A 111 -14.28 18.97 22.89
CA PRO A 111 -15.67 18.62 23.22
C PRO A 111 -16.72 19.49 22.51
N GLU A 112 -16.40 20.76 22.21
CA GLU A 112 -17.36 21.70 21.60
C GLU A 112 -17.60 21.39 20.12
N MET A 113 -16.59 20.82 19.45
CA MET A 113 -16.65 20.48 18.03
C MET A 113 -17.37 19.15 17.75
N ARG A 114 -17.49 18.24 18.73
CA ARG A 114 -17.94 16.84 18.56
C ARG A 114 -19.31 16.64 17.89
N LYS A 115 -20.17 17.66 17.87
CA LYS A 115 -21.54 17.54 17.35
C LYS A 115 -21.70 18.04 15.91
N GLY A 116 -20.65 18.61 15.30
CA GLY A 116 -20.73 19.20 13.96
C GLY A 116 -20.29 18.25 12.84
N TYR A 117 -20.83 18.47 11.63
CA TYR A 117 -20.38 17.82 10.39
C TYR A 117 -18.85 17.95 10.18
N THR A 118 -18.31 19.12 10.53
CA THR A 118 -16.87 19.42 10.45
C THR A 118 -16.02 18.44 11.26
N TRP A 119 -16.49 18.01 12.43
CA TRP A 119 -15.76 17.06 13.27
C TRP A 119 -15.65 15.68 12.62
N TYR A 120 -16.73 15.18 12.04
CA TYR A 120 -16.72 13.91 11.30
C TYR A 120 -15.77 13.97 10.11
N MET A 121 -15.78 15.07 9.37
CA MET A 121 -14.88 15.28 8.23
C MET A 121 -13.41 15.31 8.67
N MET A 122 -13.06 16.11 9.69
CA MET A 122 -11.68 16.22 10.18
C MET A 122 -11.17 14.91 10.78
N THR A 123 -12.00 14.24 11.59
CA THR A 123 -11.67 12.95 12.18
C THR A 123 -11.50 11.88 11.09
N GLY A 124 -12.40 11.86 10.10
CA GLY A 124 -12.32 10.93 8.98
C GLY A 124 -11.05 11.12 8.15
N LEU A 125 -10.67 12.36 7.83
CA LEU A 125 -9.43 12.66 7.10
C LEU A 125 -8.20 12.20 7.88
N LEU A 126 -8.14 12.48 9.19
CA LEU A 126 -7.05 12.05 10.06
C LEU A 126 -6.94 10.53 10.11
N LEU A 127 -8.08 9.83 10.31
CA LEU A 127 -8.11 8.37 10.37
C LEU A 127 -7.71 7.74 9.03
N ILE A 128 -8.19 8.26 7.89
CA ILE A 128 -7.81 7.77 6.56
C ILE A 128 -6.30 7.92 6.34
N SER A 129 -5.72 9.08 6.70
CA SER A 129 -4.29 9.35 6.57
C SER A 129 -3.45 8.33 7.36
N TRP A 130 -3.80 8.09 8.63
CA TRP A 130 -3.18 7.06 9.47
C TRP A 130 -3.37 5.65 8.92
N PHE A 131 -4.58 5.33 8.45
CA PHE A 131 -4.90 3.99 7.98
C PHE A 131 -4.19 3.65 6.68
N ILE A 132 -4.09 4.59 5.73
CA ILE A 132 -3.28 4.45 4.52
C ILE A 132 -1.82 4.20 4.90
N PHE A 133 -1.27 4.98 5.83
CA PHE A 133 0.12 4.85 6.26
C PHE A 133 0.40 3.48 6.89
N ILE A 134 -0.41 3.07 7.87
CA ILE A 134 -0.26 1.78 8.56
C ILE A 134 -0.40 0.62 7.58
N ILE A 135 -1.44 0.61 6.74
CA ILE A 135 -1.63 -0.46 5.77
C ILE A 135 -0.48 -0.48 4.77
N HIS A 136 0.05 0.66 4.35
CA HIS A 136 1.21 0.69 3.45
C HIS A 136 2.44 0.01 4.05
N LEU A 137 2.71 0.20 5.34
CA LEU A 137 3.79 -0.52 6.04
C LEU A 137 3.54 -2.03 6.04
N VAL A 138 2.31 -2.46 6.31
CA VAL A 138 1.93 -3.88 6.26
C VAL A 138 2.08 -4.44 4.84
N THR A 139 1.67 -3.68 3.83
CA THR A 139 1.77 -4.06 2.41
C THR A 139 3.22 -4.24 1.97
N LEU A 140 4.10 -3.35 2.40
CA LEU A 140 5.54 -3.45 2.18
C LEU A 140 6.12 -4.73 2.80
N ALA A 141 5.81 -4.98 4.07
CA ALA A 141 6.27 -6.17 4.79
C ALA A 141 5.75 -7.47 4.16
N GLY A 142 4.47 -7.51 3.78
CA GLY A 142 3.86 -8.66 3.13
C GLY A 142 4.42 -8.93 1.74
N MET A 143 4.72 -7.90 0.96
CA MET A 143 5.39 -8.05 -0.34
C MET A 143 6.82 -8.58 -0.22
N PHE A 144 7.58 -8.11 0.76
CA PHE A 144 8.92 -8.64 1.03
C PHE A 144 8.87 -10.14 1.38
N ARG A 145 7.93 -10.53 2.25
CA ARG A 145 7.69 -11.94 2.59
C ARG A 145 7.26 -12.76 1.37
N LEU A 146 6.38 -12.22 0.53
CA LEU A 146 5.88 -12.91 -0.66
C LEU A 146 7.00 -13.24 -1.64
N ARG A 147 7.91 -12.28 -1.87
CA ARG A 147 9.06 -12.48 -2.73
C ARG A 147 9.98 -13.59 -2.20
N ARG A 148 10.26 -13.61 -0.90
CA ARG A 148 11.09 -14.65 -0.28
C ARG A 148 10.42 -16.02 -0.40
N PHE A 149 9.13 -16.09 -0.11
CA PHE A 149 8.36 -17.33 -0.18
C PHE A 149 8.34 -17.93 -1.59
N ILE A 150 8.07 -17.12 -2.62
CA ILE A 150 8.10 -17.59 -4.02
C ILE A 150 9.50 -18.09 -4.39
N HIS A 151 10.56 -17.40 -3.94
CA HIS A 151 11.93 -17.81 -4.23
C HIS A 151 12.29 -19.14 -3.56
N GLU A 152 11.95 -19.31 -2.29
CA GLU A 152 12.17 -20.55 -1.52
C GLU A 152 11.38 -21.72 -2.14
N ASN A 153 10.10 -21.54 -2.48
CA ASN A 153 9.29 -22.57 -3.13
C ASN A 153 9.84 -22.96 -4.50
N THR A 154 10.26 -21.99 -5.31
CA THR A 154 10.86 -22.26 -6.64
C THR A 154 12.13 -23.10 -6.50
N LEU A 155 13.01 -22.77 -5.54
CA LEU A 155 14.25 -23.50 -5.31
C LEU A 155 13.97 -24.92 -4.84
N ASN A 156 13.09 -25.10 -3.85
CA ASN A 156 12.74 -26.43 -3.34
C ASN A 156 12.15 -27.30 -4.45
N THR A 157 11.25 -26.75 -5.26
CA THR A 157 10.64 -27.47 -6.39
C THR A 157 11.68 -27.88 -7.44
N TRP A 158 12.69 -27.03 -7.68
CA TRP A 158 13.79 -27.36 -8.58
C TRP A 158 14.62 -28.52 -8.01
N TYR A 159 15.02 -28.49 -6.74
CA TYR A 159 15.77 -29.58 -6.11
C TYR A 159 14.98 -30.90 -6.10
N ASP A 160 13.68 -30.85 -5.77
CA ASP A 160 12.80 -32.02 -5.77
C ASP A 160 12.73 -32.72 -7.15
N GLN A 161 12.90 -31.97 -8.26
CA GLN A 161 12.95 -32.55 -9.61
C GLN A 161 14.26 -33.31 -9.89
N PHE A 162 15.36 -32.99 -9.21
CA PHE A 162 16.65 -33.69 -9.37
C PHE A 162 16.84 -34.83 -8.37
N ASP A 163 16.19 -34.75 -7.20
CA ASP A 163 16.19 -35.80 -6.19
C ASP A 163 15.22 -36.95 -6.52
N GLN A 164 14.30 -36.77 -7.48
CA GLN A 164 13.42 -37.81 -8.03
C GLN A 164 14.04 -38.66 -9.17
N LYS A 165 15.36 -38.85 -9.20
CA LYS A 165 15.97 -39.89 -10.05
C LYS A 165 15.98 -41.24 -9.30
N PRO A 166 15.68 -42.35 -10.01
CA PRO A 166 15.10 -43.59 -9.48
C PRO A 166 15.89 -44.29 -8.37
#